data_AF-U1FU65-F1
#
_entry.id   AF-U1FU65-F1
#
_cell.length_a   1.000
_cell.length_b   1.000
_cell.length_c   1.000
_cell.angle_alpha   90.00
_cell.angle_beta   90.00
_cell.angle_gamma   90.00
#
_symmetry.space_group_name_H-M   'P 1'
#
loop_
_entity.id
_entity.type
_entity.pdbx_description
1 polymer ?
#
loop_
_entity_poly.entity_id
_entity_poly.type
_entity_poly.pdbx_seq_one_letter_code
_entity_poly.pdbx_strand_id
1 'polypeptide(L)'
;MAEEHHIENFDPTSFFVLHDFNSDGHWDAREVRLFYGFDSDPSPGFETTEEHKEHAIRDVFALFDPDETGTISKEQWMKHYSEGRRLPDFGLGPGHHGDDEYEYEIHHFEKFHGEDTKEEDLTHPEDIAHFKKHDRLEDEQEKLAALEKMSIVEGNIPLKFRKQQ
;
A
#
# COMPACT_ATOMS: atom_id res chain seq x y z
N MET A 1 -9.89 5.77 -3.43
CA MET A 1 -10.74 6.04 -2.25
C MET A 1 -12.24 5.99 -2.54
N ALA A 2 -12.76 6.66 -3.58
CA ALA A 2 -14.22 6.60 -3.87
C ALA A 2 -14.70 5.26 -4.47
N GLU A 3 -13.85 4.56 -5.23
CA GLU A 3 -14.16 3.21 -5.77
C GLU A 3 -13.88 2.08 -4.75
N GLU A 4 -13.28 2.36 -3.60
CA GLU A 4 -12.48 1.37 -2.84
C GLU A 4 -13.18 0.58 -1.74
N HIS A 5 -14.48 0.78 -1.54
CA HIS A 5 -15.15 0.10 -0.42
C HIS A 5 -16.47 -0.57 -0.76
N HIS A 6 -16.91 -0.59 -2.03
CA HIS A 6 -18.30 -0.97 -2.36
C HIS A 6 -19.37 -0.31 -1.46
N ILE A 7 -18.99 0.82 -0.84
CA ILE A 7 -19.79 1.64 0.07
C ILE A 7 -19.74 3.02 -0.55
N GLU A 8 -20.72 3.31 -1.40
CA GLU A 8 -20.85 4.61 -2.10
C GLU A 8 -20.97 5.82 -1.14
N ASN A 9 -20.95 5.61 0.18
CA ASN A 9 -21.02 6.65 1.20
C ASN A 9 -20.15 6.28 2.42
N PHE A 10 -18.82 6.32 2.29
CA PHE A 10 -18.02 6.44 3.51
C PHE A 10 -18.29 7.81 4.12
N ASP A 11 -18.95 7.83 5.27
CA ASP A 11 -19.10 9.09 5.99
C ASP A 11 -17.70 9.53 6.47
N PRO A 12 -17.41 10.84 6.45
CA PRO A 12 -16.07 11.35 6.74
C PRO A 12 -15.59 10.97 8.15
N THR A 13 -16.50 10.71 9.10
CA THR A 13 -16.09 10.26 10.44
C THR A 13 -15.54 8.84 10.40
N SER A 14 -16.23 7.92 9.75
CA SER A 14 -15.75 6.54 9.63
C SER A 14 -14.42 6.49 8.88
N PHE A 15 -14.27 7.29 7.81
CA PHE A 15 -13.04 7.34 7.02
C PHE A 15 -11.86 7.78 7.90
N PHE A 16 -12.08 8.81 8.73
CA PHE A 16 -11.06 9.27 9.68
C PHE A 16 -10.60 8.16 10.62
N VAL A 17 -11.58 7.51 11.27
CA VAL A 17 -11.31 6.50 12.31
C VAL A 17 -10.59 5.28 11.76
N LEU A 18 -10.89 4.84 10.53
CA LEU A 18 -10.21 3.69 9.93
C LEU A 18 -8.74 3.95 9.60
N HIS A 19 -8.37 5.20 9.30
CA HIS A 19 -7.01 5.57 8.89
C HIS A 19 -6.20 6.27 9.99
N ASP A 20 -6.78 6.41 11.18
CA ASP A 20 -6.07 6.72 12.43
C ASP A 20 -5.47 5.41 12.97
N PHE A 21 -4.39 4.96 12.33
CA PHE A 21 -3.81 3.63 12.52
C PHE A 21 -3.29 3.42 13.94
N ASN A 22 -2.82 4.50 14.57
CA ASN A 22 -2.32 4.45 15.95
C ASN A 22 -3.41 4.79 17.00
N SER A 23 -4.60 5.21 16.55
CA SER A 23 -5.75 5.58 17.37
C SER A 23 -5.50 6.76 18.32
N ASP A 24 -4.68 7.73 17.92
CA ASP A 24 -4.36 8.93 18.69
C ASP A 24 -5.27 10.14 18.39
N GLY A 25 -6.19 9.99 17.43
CA GLY A 25 -7.16 11.00 17.02
C GLY A 25 -6.65 12.00 15.99
N HIS A 26 -5.46 11.75 15.43
CA HIS A 26 -4.81 12.59 14.43
C HIS A 26 -4.34 11.74 13.26
N TRP A 27 -4.14 12.38 12.11
CA TRP A 27 -3.32 11.84 11.04
C TRP A 27 -1.99 12.56 10.99
N ASP A 28 -0.91 11.80 11.08
CA ASP A 28 0.42 12.28 10.76
C ASP A 28 0.79 12.04 9.28
N ALA A 29 1.95 12.54 8.87
CA ALA A 29 2.42 12.38 7.49
C ALA A 29 2.59 10.91 7.07
N ARG A 30 2.89 10.00 7.99
CA ARG A 30 3.03 8.56 7.70
C ARG A 30 1.66 7.94 7.49
N GLU A 31 0.66 8.29 8.28
CA GLU A 31 -0.70 7.79 8.11
C GLU A 31 -1.28 8.27 6.77
N VAL A 32 -1.02 9.52 6.38
CA VAL A 32 -1.31 10.01 5.03
C VAL A 32 -0.61 9.18 3.95
N ARG A 33 0.69 8.88 4.11
CA ARG A 33 1.38 7.98 3.17
C ARG A 33 0.75 6.60 3.08
N LEU A 34 0.34 6.03 4.21
CA LEU A 34 -0.22 4.70 4.30
C LEU A 34 -1.54 4.59 3.57
N PHE A 35 -2.51 5.47 3.85
CA PHE A 35 -3.83 5.34 3.20
C PHE A 35 -3.83 5.76 1.72
N TYR A 36 -2.81 6.52 1.29
CA TYR A 36 -2.54 6.73 -0.14
C TYR A 36 -1.64 5.62 -0.76
N GLY A 37 -1.14 4.68 0.05
CA GLY A 37 -0.30 3.58 -0.39
C GLY A 37 1.04 3.97 -0.98
N PHE A 38 1.59 5.11 -0.56
CA PHE A 38 2.87 5.62 -1.09
C PHE A 38 4.07 4.74 -0.78
N ASP A 39 3.98 3.89 0.24
CA ASP A 39 5.08 3.03 0.68
C ASP A 39 4.89 1.55 0.25
N SER A 40 3.84 1.24 -0.50
CA SER A 40 3.56 -0.08 -1.06
C SER A 40 4.35 -0.30 -2.37
N ASP A 41 4.46 -1.56 -2.80
CA ASP A 41 5.06 -1.87 -4.09
C ASP A 41 4.28 -1.13 -5.20
N PRO A 42 4.96 -0.41 -6.10
CA PRO A 42 4.27 0.38 -7.11
C PRO A 42 3.46 -0.54 -8.03
N SER A 43 2.22 -0.14 -8.30
CA SER A 43 1.43 -0.77 -9.35
C SER A 43 2.21 -0.74 -10.67
N PRO A 44 2.19 -1.81 -11.49
CA PRO A 44 2.90 -1.84 -12.77
C PRO A 44 2.53 -0.63 -13.65
N GLY A 45 3.50 0.25 -13.93
CA GLY A 45 3.27 1.48 -14.70
C GLY A 45 3.06 2.76 -13.88
N PHE A 46 3.00 2.67 -12.55
CA PHE A 46 2.87 3.79 -11.62
C PHE A 46 4.09 3.89 -10.68
N GLU A 47 5.26 4.19 -11.24
CA GLU A 47 6.44 4.54 -10.45
C GLU A 47 6.33 6.00 -9.98
N THR A 48 6.20 6.19 -8.67
CA THR A 48 6.14 7.54 -8.07
C THR A 48 7.45 7.84 -7.35
N THR A 49 8.09 8.95 -7.71
CA THR A 49 9.30 9.40 -7.01
C THR A 49 8.97 9.86 -5.60
N GLU A 50 9.93 9.77 -4.67
CA GLU A 50 9.73 10.28 -3.30
C GLU A 50 9.35 11.76 -3.28
N GLU A 51 9.86 12.57 -4.21
CA GLU A 51 9.52 13.99 -4.31
C GLU A 51 8.03 14.20 -4.64
N HIS A 52 7.43 13.34 -5.47
CA HIS A 52 5.99 13.40 -5.77
C HIS A 52 5.17 12.96 -4.56
N LYS A 53 5.59 11.93 -3.82
CA LYS A 53 4.94 11.50 -2.57
C LYS A 53 4.96 12.62 -1.53
N GLU A 54 6.11 13.25 -1.34
CA GLU A 54 6.26 14.41 -0.44
C GLU A 54 5.43 15.62 -0.87
N HIS A 55 5.28 15.84 -2.19
CA HIS A 55 4.41 16.89 -2.69
C HIS A 55 2.94 16.60 -2.39
N ALA A 56 2.49 15.37 -2.64
CA ALA A 56 1.14 14.93 -2.34
C ALA A 56 0.78 15.07 -0.86
N ILE A 57 1.69 14.66 0.05
CA ILE A 57 1.51 14.86 1.50
C ILE A 57 1.35 16.35 1.82
N ARG A 58 2.21 17.21 1.27
CA ARG A 58 2.12 18.66 1.50
C ARG A 58 0.79 19.25 1.03
N ASP A 59 0.27 18.79 -0.10
CA ASP A 59 -1.03 19.24 -0.62
C ASP A 59 -2.18 18.83 0.31
N VAL A 60 -2.13 17.62 0.88
CA VAL A 60 -3.10 17.16 1.89
C VAL A 60 -3.05 18.03 3.15
N PHE A 61 -1.85 18.29 3.68
CA PHE A 61 -1.68 19.14 4.87
C PHE A 61 -2.11 20.59 4.60
N ALA A 62 -1.84 21.15 3.43
CA ALA A 62 -2.33 22.48 3.06
C ALA A 62 -3.87 22.58 3.03
N LEU A 63 -4.55 21.46 2.80
CA LEU A 63 -6.00 21.40 2.78
C LEU A 63 -6.61 21.23 4.17
N PHE A 64 -5.98 20.46 5.05
CA PHE A 64 -6.60 20.00 6.30
C PHE A 64 -5.86 20.42 7.59
N ASP A 65 -4.65 20.96 7.50
CA ASP A 65 -3.87 21.52 8.62
C ASP A 65 -3.36 22.95 8.27
N PRO A 66 -4.26 23.92 8.02
CA PRO A 66 -3.86 25.29 7.64
C PRO A 66 -3.12 26.05 8.74
N ASP A 67 -3.20 25.57 9.98
CA ASP A 67 -2.50 26.14 11.13
C ASP A 67 -1.08 25.56 11.30
N GLU A 68 -0.66 24.66 10.38
CA GLU A 68 0.68 24.04 10.32
C GLU A 68 1.09 23.37 11.65
N THR A 69 0.13 22.67 12.27
CA THR A 69 0.39 21.94 13.52
C THR A 69 1.26 20.71 13.31
N GLY A 70 1.34 20.21 12.07
CA GLY A 70 2.06 18.99 11.70
C GLY A 70 1.21 17.73 11.84
N THR A 71 -0.07 17.86 12.17
CA THR A 71 -1.04 16.75 12.26
C THR A 71 -2.44 17.21 11.82
N ILE A 72 -3.26 16.30 11.31
CA ILE A 72 -4.66 16.58 10.97
C ILE A 72 -5.54 15.91 12.02
N SER A 73 -6.11 16.69 12.93
CA SER A 73 -7.09 16.18 13.90
C SER A 73 -8.43 15.84 13.25
N LYS A 74 -9.20 14.96 13.90
CA LYS A 74 -10.57 14.64 13.50
C LYS A 74 -11.45 15.89 13.32
N GLU A 75 -11.30 16.88 14.20
CA GLU A 75 -12.09 18.11 14.14
C GLU A 75 -11.75 18.94 12.89
N GLN A 76 -10.46 19.11 12.60
CA GLN A 76 -10.00 19.80 11.38
C GLN A 76 -10.50 19.09 10.13
N TRP A 77 -10.35 17.76 10.07
CA TRP A 77 -10.85 16.94 8.97
C TRP A 77 -12.34 17.17 8.74
N MET A 78 -13.17 16.98 9.77
CA MET A 78 -14.63 17.10 9.67
C MET A 78 -15.07 18.51 9.27
N LYS A 79 -14.44 19.54 9.85
CA LYS A 79 -14.71 20.95 9.51
C LYS A 79 -14.44 21.20 8.03
N HIS A 80 -13.23 20.91 7.57
CA HIS A 80 -12.83 21.20 6.19
C HIS A 80 -13.56 20.33 5.16
N TYR A 81 -13.89 19.08 5.50
CA TYR A 81 -14.73 18.24 4.67
C TYR A 81 -16.14 18.83 4.48
N SER A 82 -16.73 19.38 5.55
CA SER A 82 -18.04 20.05 5.49
C SER A 82 -18.03 21.36 4.69
N GLU A 83 -16.87 22.02 4.61
CA GLU A 83 -16.63 23.19 3.75
C GLU A 83 -16.47 22.81 2.26
N GLY A 84 -16.54 21.52 1.92
CA GLY A 84 -16.44 21.02 0.56
C GLY A 84 -15.02 20.61 0.14
N ARG A 85 -14.02 20.67 1.04
CA ARG A 85 -12.69 20.15 0.74
C ARG A 85 -12.76 18.63 0.61
N ARG A 86 -11.95 18.08 -0.29
CA ARG A 86 -11.83 16.64 -0.54
C ARG A 86 -10.36 16.28 -0.60
N LEU A 87 -10.04 15.03 -0.27
CA LEU A 87 -8.72 14.48 -0.48
C LEU A 87 -8.41 14.50 -2.00
N PRO A 88 -7.26 15.06 -2.42
CA PRO A 88 -6.87 15.03 -3.83
C PRO A 88 -6.68 13.61 -4.32
N ASP A 89 -7.02 13.38 -5.59
CA ASP A 89 -6.62 12.19 -6.33
C ASP A 89 -5.31 12.51 -7.06
N PHE A 90 -4.24 11.81 -6.70
CA PHE A 90 -2.92 11.98 -7.30
C PHE A 90 -2.70 11.06 -8.51
N GLY A 91 -3.72 10.29 -8.91
CA GLY A 91 -3.62 9.35 -10.03
C GLY A 91 -2.68 8.19 -9.74
N LEU A 92 -2.51 7.84 -8.46
CA LEU A 92 -1.59 6.80 -7.99
C LEU A 92 -2.26 5.45 -7.80
N GLY A 93 -3.44 5.29 -8.41
CA GLY A 93 -4.29 4.14 -8.19
C GLY A 93 -5.33 4.42 -7.10
N PRO A 94 -6.13 3.40 -6.77
CA PRO A 94 -7.27 3.58 -5.89
C PRO A 94 -6.79 4.02 -4.48
N GLY A 95 -5.63 3.56 -4.01
CA GLY A 95 -5.18 3.58 -2.62
C GLY A 95 -4.53 2.22 -2.30
N HIS A 96 -3.93 2.04 -1.13
CA HIS A 96 -3.50 0.70 -0.67
C HIS A 96 -3.99 0.47 0.76
N HIS A 97 -4.88 -0.50 0.95
CA HIS A 97 -5.58 -0.87 2.19
C HIS A 97 -4.95 -2.05 2.96
N GLY A 98 -4.00 -2.77 2.36
CA GLY A 98 -3.39 -3.96 2.96
C GLY A 98 -2.10 -4.45 2.27
N ASP A 99 -1.82 -5.74 2.42
CA ASP A 99 -0.73 -6.40 1.68
C ASP A 99 -1.12 -6.65 0.21
N ASP A 100 -0.17 -7.06 -0.61
CA ASP A 100 -0.38 -7.25 -2.06
C ASP A 100 -1.52 -8.23 -2.40
N GLU A 101 -1.82 -9.17 -1.50
CA GLU A 101 -2.89 -10.15 -1.66
C GLU A 101 -4.26 -9.48 -1.46
N TYR A 102 -4.40 -8.74 -0.37
CA TYR A 102 -5.63 -8.03 -0.06
C TYR A 102 -5.96 -6.99 -1.12
N GLU A 103 -4.97 -6.25 -1.62
CA GLU A 103 -5.14 -5.28 -2.70
C GLU A 103 -5.63 -5.90 -4.01
N TYR A 104 -5.02 -7.02 -4.40
CA TYR A 104 -5.40 -7.73 -5.61
C TYR A 104 -6.85 -8.23 -5.52
N GLU A 105 -7.22 -8.81 -4.38
CA GLU A 105 -8.57 -9.34 -4.15
C GLU A 105 -9.63 -8.23 -4.27
N ILE A 106 -9.48 -7.14 -3.52
CA ILE A 106 -10.55 -6.13 -3.41
C ILE A 106 -10.61 -5.18 -4.61
N HIS A 107 -9.48 -4.84 -5.25
CA HIS A 107 -9.47 -3.83 -6.31
C HIS A 107 -9.53 -4.40 -7.71
N HIS A 108 -9.00 -5.62 -7.89
CA HIS A 108 -8.93 -6.24 -9.21
C HIS A 108 -9.86 -7.45 -9.28
N PHE A 109 -9.71 -8.41 -8.36
CA PHE A 109 -10.50 -9.65 -8.39
C PHE A 109 -12.00 -9.36 -8.25
N GLU A 110 -12.46 -8.66 -7.22
CA GLU A 110 -13.89 -8.34 -7.08
C GLU A 110 -14.46 -7.51 -8.25
N LYS A 111 -13.62 -6.73 -8.94
CA LYS A 111 -14.05 -5.83 -10.04
C LYS A 111 -14.18 -6.55 -11.37
N PHE A 112 -13.27 -7.47 -11.66
CA PHE A 112 -13.16 -8.12 -12.98
C PHE A 112 -13.50 -9.62 -12.95
N HIS A 113 -13.53 -10.22 -11.76
CA HIS A 113 -13.75 -11.63 -11.51
C HIS A 113 -14.90 -11.81 -10.48
N GLY A 114 -15.33 -13.05 -10.25
CA GLY A 114 -16.41 -13.36 -9.32
C GLY A 114 -16.36 -14.82 -8.87
N GLU A 115 -17.38 -15.28 -8.15
CA GLU A 115 -17.38 -16.62 -7.53
C GLU A 115 -17.25 -17.78 -8.53
N ASP A 116 -17.67 -17.58 -9.78
CA ASP A 116 -17.59 -18.59 -10.85
C ASP A 116 -16.30 -18.48 -11.71
N THR A 117 -15.40 -17.54 -11.39
CA THR A 117 -14.14 -17.33 -12.11
C THR A 117 -13.24 -18.56 -11.99
N LYS A 118 -12.69 -18.99 -13.13
CA LYS A 118 -11.68 -20.06 -13.17
C LYS A 118 -10.29 -19.49 -13.35
N GLU A 119 -9.28 -20.27 -13.04
CA GLU A 119 -7.88 -19.93 -13.27
C GLU A 119 -7.60 -19.54 -14.73
N GLU A 120 -8.31 -20.17 -15.67
CA GLU A 120 -8.25 -19.89 -17.11
C GLU A 120 -8.68 -18.46 -17.48
N ASP A 121 -9.51 -17.82 -16.64
CA ASP A 121 -10.08 -16.50 -16.86
C ASP A 121 -9.17 -15.38 -16.31
N LEU A 122 -8.20 -15.73 -15.44
CA LEU A 122 -7.27 -14.81 -14.77
C LEU A 122 -6.14 -14.38 -15.71
N THR A 123 -6.50 -13.60 -16.72
CA THR A 123 -5.63 -13.26 -17.85
C THR A 123 -5.38 -11.76 -18.01
N HIS A 124 -5.90 -10.92 -17.11
CA HIS A 124 -5.59 -9.49 -17.13
C HIS A 124 -4.10 -9.28 -16.83
N PRO A 125 -3.49 -8.19 -17.34
CA PRO A 125 -2.11 -7.84 -17.03
C PRO A 125 -1.80 -7.83 -15.53
N GLU A 126 -2.75 -7.36 -14.73
CA GLU A 126 -2.71 -7.32 -13.27
C GLU A 126 -2.73 -8.74 -12.65
N ASP A 127 -3.59 -9.65 -13.14
CA ASP A 127 -3.62 -11.07 -12.75
C ASP A 127 -2.24 -11.73 -12.98
N ILE A 128 -1.71 -11.56 -14.18
CA ILE A 128 -0.43 -12.15 -14.60
C ILE A 128 0.72 -11.59 -13.76
N ALA A 129 0.72 -10.28 -13.48
CA ALA A 129 1.75 -9.64 -12.67
C ALA A 129 1.70 -10.13 -11.22
N HIS A 130 0.50 -10.26 -10.66
CA HIS A 130 0.28 -10.77 -9.31
C HIS A 130 0.80 -12.21 -9.16
N PHE A 131 0.39 -13.14 -10.02
CA PHE A 131 0.87 -14.54 -9.96
C PHE A 131 2.38 -14.67 -10.22
N LYS A 132 2.93 -13.90 -11.16
CA LYS A 132 4.37 -13.89 -11.40
C LYS A 132 5.18 -13.45 -10.16
N LYS A 133 4.60 -12.59 -9.31
CA LYS A 133 5.23 -12.19 -8.05
C LYS A 133 5.22 -13.35 -7.05
N HIS A 134 4.10 -14.08 -6.93
CA HIS A 134 4.00 -15.29 -6.11
C HIS A 134 5.01 -16.36 -6.53
N ASP A 135 5.10 -16.68 -7.81
CA ASP A 135 6.09 -17.64 -8.34
C ASP A 135 7.52 -17.28 -7.92
N ARG A 136 7.88 -15.99 -8.01
CA ARG A 136 9.20 -15.51 -7.61
C ARG A 136 9.44 -15.65 -6.11
N LEU A 137 8.45 -15.33 -5.29
CA LEU A 137 8.55 -15.42 -3.83
C LEU A 137 8.65 -16.88 -3.37
N GLU A 138 7.90 -17.78 -4.00
CA GLU A 138 8.00 -19.22 -3.75
C GLU A 138 9.40 -19.74 -4.10
N ASP A 139 9.91 -19.40 -5.29
CA ASP A 139 11.29 -19.70 -5.73
C ASP A 139 12.36 -19.21 -4.73
N GLU A 140 12.18 -18.01 -4.17
CA GLU A 140 13.07 -17.42 -3.18
C GLU A 140 12.97 -18.15 -1.83
N GLN A 141 11.76 -18.51 -1.39
CA GLN A 141 11.52 -19.30 -0.18
C GLN A 141 12.11 -20.71 -0.29
N GLU A 142 11.96 -21.38 -1.44
CA GLU A 142 12.56 -22.70 -1.66
C GLU A 142 14.09 -22.65 -1.56
N LYS A 143 14.71 -21.63 -2.17
CA LYS A 143 16.17 -21.40 -2.07
C LYS A 143 16.58 -21.18 -0.63
N LEU A 144 15.83 -20.36 0.12
CA LEU A 144 16.10 -20.11 1.52
C LEU A 144 15.99 -21.39 2.36
N ALA A 145 14.90 -22.15 2.19
CA ALA A 145 14.69 -23.41 2.89
C ALA A 145 15.77 -24.46 2.56
N ALA A 146 16.29 -24.47 1.33
CA ALA A 146 17.42 -25.32 0.95
C ALA A 146 18.70 -24.93 1.70
N LEU A 147 18.96 -23.63 1.85
CA LEU A 147 20.10 -23.12 2.62
C LEU A 147 19.98 -23.40 4.12
N GLU A 148 18.78 -23.28 4.70
CA GLU A 148 18.54 -23.57 6.12
C GLU A 148 18.73 -25.05 6.47
N LYS A 149 18.51 -25.95 5.52
CA LYS A 149 18.81 -27.39 5.67
C LYS A 149 20.31 -27.68 5.71
N MET A 150 21.16 -26.76 5.28
CA MET A 150 22.61 -26.93 5.32
C MET A 150 23.14 -26.62 6.72
N SER A 151 23.98 -27.51 7.26
CA SER A 151 24.65 -27.27 8.54
C SER A 151 25.61 -26.09 8.50
N ILE A 152 26.20 -25.79 7.34
CA ILE A 152 27.11 -24.67 7.11
C ILE A 152 26.88 -24.14 5.69
N VAL A 153 26.60 -22.85 5.56
CA VAL A 153 26.53 -22.15 4.26
C VAL A 153 27.90 -21.52 3.98
N GLU A 154 28.73 -22.15 3.16
CA GLU A 154 30.13 -21.75 2.93
C GLU A 154 30.27 -20.31 2.41
N GLY A 155 29.31 -19.84 1.62
CA GLY A 155 29.24 -18.46 1.13
C GLY A 155 29.16 -17.41 2.26
N ASN A 156 28.58 -17.78 3.39
CA ASN A 156 28.43 -16.91 4.57
C ASN A 156 29.65 -16.94 5.50
N ILE A 157 30.64 -17.82 5.25
CA ILE A 157 31.86 -17.87 6.05
C ILE A 157 32.71 -16.61 5.73
N PRO A 158 33.01 -15.73 6.71
CA PRO A 158 33.86 -14.57 6.48
C PRO A 158 35.26 -14.97 5.97
N LEU A 159 35.86 -14.15 5.11
CA LEU A 159 37.17 -14.43 4.47
C LEU A 159 38.27 -14.81 5.47
N LYS A 160 38.28 -14.20 6.66
CA LYS A 160 39.25 -14.49 7.73
C LYS A 160 39.19 -15.93 8.30
N PHE A 161 38.11 -16.66 8.04
CA PHE A 161 37.90 -18.05 8.48
C PHE A 161 37.94 -19.06 7.32
N ARG A 162 38.11 -18.60 6.07
CA ARG A 162 38.29 -19.50 4.92
C ARG A 162 39.76 -19.95 4.87
N LYS A 163 39.99 -21.26 4.70
CA LYS A 163 41.34 -21.80 4.53
C LYS A 163 41.87 -21.30 3.17
N GLN A 164 42.96 -20.54 3.18
CA GLN A 164 43.64 -20.14 1.94
C GLN A 164 44.13 -21.41 1.24
N GLN A 165 43.67 -21.65 0.00
CA GLN A 165 44.21 -22.67 -0.89
C GLN A 165 45.44 -22.13 -1.62
#